data_AF-A0A1F6R2J5-F1
#
_entry.id   AF-A0A1F6R2J5-F1
#
_cell.length_a   1.000
_cell.length_b   1.000
_cell.length_c   1.000
_cell.angle_alpha   90.00
_cell.angle_beta   90.00
_cell.angle_gamma   90.00
#
_symmetry.space_group_name_H-M   'P 1'
#
loop_
_entity.id
_entity.type
_entity.pdbx_description
1 polymer ?
#
loop_
_entity_poly.entity_id
_entity_poly.type
_entity_poly.pdbx_seq_one_letter_code
_entity_poly.pdbx_strand_id
1 'polypeptide(L)'
;MTPEIFYLVGALRDGCLTTDWTVKYKQKNRDWLSNVILPMINRNFKLGLTEKCIYLQEEKTTVWYIAFKKKDVWKKLSYLRTVSPRTQEQQKLYIRGFWDADGGCPKNPSEDRKIYIKFTQKDRQSLEEIKETLNRTFQIKTGVVRISEIGKNGPIWRFTITSKDGITKFCRKIGSFHPEKKNRLTKIEGLLLARQRERAAGSPPLFTNKH
;
A
#
# COMPACT_ATOMS: atom_id res chain seq x y z
N MET A 1 19.33 8.47 9.37
CA MET A 1 17.87 8.39 9.06
C MET A 1 17.54 6.95 8.76
N THR A 2 16.44 6.42 9.31
CA THR A 2 16.08 5.02 9.07
C THR A 2 15.41 4.88 7.70
N PRO A 3 15.51 3.71 7.04
CA PRO A 3 14.74 3.41 5.84
C PRO A 3 13.22 3.53 6.03
N GLU A 4 12.70 3.41 7.26
CA GLU A 4 11.25 3.48 7.58
C GLU A 4 10.60 4.80 7.14
N ILE A 5 11.36 5.89 7.03
CA ILE A 5 10.80 7.16 6.56
C ILE A 5 10.22 7.05 5.14
N PHE A 6 10.72 6.15 4.31
CA PHE A 6 10.17 5.92 2.98
C PHE A 6 8.82 5.21 3.02
N TYR A 7 8.56 4.40 4.04
CA TYR A 7 7.21 3.87 4.28
C TYR A 7 6.22 5.01 4.54
N LEU A 8 6.58 5.97 5.39
CA LEU A 8 5.77 7.15 5.67
C LEU A 8 5.51 7.98 4.39
N VAL A 9 6.53 8.17 3.55
CA VAL A 9 6.38 8.87 2.26
C VAL A 9 5.44 8.12 1.31
N GLY A 10 5.51 6.79 1.27
CA GLY A 10 4.56 5.96 0.52
C GLY A 10 3.13 6.08 1.07
N ALA A 11 2.98 6.02 2.40
CA ALA A 11 1.69 6.11 3.08
C ALA A 11 1.02 7.48 2.96
N LEU A 12 1.79 8.55 2.69
CA LEU A 12 1.27 9.91 2.45
C LEU A 12 0.38 10.03 1.21
N ARG A 13 0.18 8.98 0.41
CA ARG A 13 -0.72 9.02 -0.75
C ARG A 13 -2.19 9.20 -0.37
N ASP A 14 -2.60 8.65 0.76
CA ASP A 14 -3.90 8.97 1.36
C ASP A 14 -3.83 10.22 2.25
N GLY A 15 -2.63 10.74 2.51
CA GLY A 15 -2.40 11.91 3.35
C GLY A 15 -2.36 13.24 2.60
N CYS A 16 -2.08 14.31 3.34
CA CYS A 16 -1.75 15.59 2.75
C CYS A 16 -0.73 16.37 3.59
N LEU A 17 0.05 17.19 2.88
CA LEU A 17 0.94 18.19 3.46
C LEU A 17 0.33 19.54 3.11
N THR A 18 -0.19 20.27 4.10
CA THR A 18 -0.90 21.55 3.88
C THR A 18 0.06 22.74 3.88
N THR A 19 -0.40 23.90 3.42
CA THR A 19 0.42 25.14 3.39
C THR A 19 0.77 25.67 4.78
N ASP A 20 0.00 25.34 5.83
CA ASP A 20 0.23 25.74 7.21
C ASP A 20 1.11 24.76 8.01
N TRP A 21 1.93 23.97 7.32
CA TRP A 21 2.85 22.98 7.88
C TRP A 21 2.18 21.82 8.63
N THR A 22 0.90 21.57 8.35
CA THR A 22 0.19 20.41 8.90
C THR A 22 0.54 19.16 8.08
N VAL A 23 0.90 18.10 8.78
CA VAL A 23 1.07 16.76 8.22
C VAL A 23 -0.19 15.98 8.55
N LYS A 24 -0.86 15.43 7.52
CA LYS A 24 -2.04 14.59 7.69
C LYS A 24 -1.86 13.24 7.04
N TYR A 25 -2.24 12.17 7.74
CA TYR A 25 -2.45 10.84 7.17
C TYR A 25 -3.92 10.48 7.38
N LYS A 26 -4.58 9.96 6.34
CA LYS A 26 -6.00 9.58 6.36
C LYS A 26 -6.12 8.08 6.14
N GLN A 27 -6.99 7.40 6.89
CA GLN A 27 -7.34 6.00 6.61
C GLN A 27 -8.68 5.61 7.26
N LYS A 28 -9.38 4.61 6.71
CA LYS A 28 -10.58 4.02 7.33
C LYS A 28 -10.24 3.15 8.55
N ASN A 29 -9.10 2.48 8.50
CA ASN A 29 -8.58 1.65 9.58
C ASN A 29 -7.80 2.50 10.61
N ARG A 30 -8.39 2.70 11.78
CA ARG A 30 -7.77 3.44 12.90
C ARG A 30 -6.50 2.75 13.41
N ASP A 31 -6.52 1.42 13.51
CA ASP A 31 -5.40 0.65 14.06
C ASP A 31 -4.12 0.79 13.24
N TRP A 32 -4.23 0.94 11.92
CA TRP A 32 -3.09 1.23 11.07
C TRP A 32 -2.47 2.58 11.41
N LEU A 33 -3.30 3.59 11.65
CA LEU A 33 -2.83 4.91 12.05
C LEU A 33 -2.16 4.84 13.43
N SER A 34 -2.84 4.29 14.44
CA SER A 34 -2.34 4.28 15.82
C SER A 34 -1.15 3.35 16.03
N ASN A 35 -1.12 2.17 15.40
CA ASN A 35 -0.13 1.14 15.68
C ASN A 35 1.01 1.08 14.65
N VAL A 36 0.87 1.72 13.49
CA VAL A 36 1.91 1.71 12.43
C VAL A 36 2.43 3.12 12.15
N ILE A 37 1.55 4.02 11.72
CA ILE A 37 1.95 5.36 11.25
C ILE A 37 2.45 6.22 12.41
N LEU A 38 1.68 6.34 13.49
CA LEU A 38 2.00 7.19 14.63
C LEU A 38 3.35 6.79 15.29
N PRO A 39 3.63 5.50 15.60
CA PRO A 39 4.90 5.10 16.17
C PRO A 39 6.08 5.33 15.22
N MET A 40 5.91 5.11 13.91
CA MET A 40 6.96 5.38 12.91
C MET A 40 7.30 6.87 12.83
N ILE A 41 6.31 7.75 12.90
CA ILE A 41 6.53 9.21 12.96
C ILE A 41 7.32 9.55 14.22
N ASN A 42 6.88 9.07 15.39
CA ASN A 42 7.57 9.34 16.65
C ASN A 42 9.03 8.88 16.63
N ARG A 43 9.32 7.67 16.13
CA ARG A 43 10.70 7.16 16.03
C ARG A 43 11.57 7.96 15.06
N ASN A 44 11.06 8.27 13.87
CA ASN A 44 11.86 8.92 12.82
C ASN A 44 12.12 10.40 13.10
N PHE A 45 11.20 11.06 13.81
CA PHE A 45 11.29 12.50 14.09
C PHE A 45 11.51 12.82 15.58
N LYS A 46 11.70 11.80 16.43
CA LYS A 46 11.87 11.92 17.89
C LYS A 46 10.77 12.78 18.52
N LEU A 47 9.53 12.49 18.17
CA LEU A 47 8.35 13.18 18.68
C LEU A 47 7.66 12.34 19.77
N GLY A 48 6.86 13.01 20.59
CA GLY A 48 5.96 12.39 21.58
C GLY A 48 4.49 12.53 21.20
N LEU A 49 4.15 12.34 19.93
CA LEU A 49 2.75 12.38 19.50
C LEU A 49 1.99 11.20 20.11
N THR A 50 0.74 11.43 20.49
CA THR A 50 -0.13 10.40 21.09
C THR A 50 -1.37 10.19 20.24
N GLU A 51 -2.21 9.22 20.61
CA GLU A 51 -3.50 9.01 19.93
C GLU A 51 -4.43 10.22 19.99
N LYS A 52 -4.16 11.24 20.83
CA LYS A 52 -4.89 12.52 20.80
C LYS A 52 -4.74 13.27 19.47
N CYS A 53 -3.70 12.96 18.69
CA CYS A 53 -3.54 13.47 17.32
C CYS A 53 -4.40 12.72 16.29
N ILE A 54 -5.10 11.66 16.72
CA ILE A 54 -6.01 10.87 15.89
C ILE A 54 -7.44 11.34 16.11
N TYR A 55 -8.12 11.75 15.05
CA TYR A 55 -9.52 12.16 15.10
C TYR A 55 -10.33 11.58 13.95
N LEU A 56 -11.64 11.47 14.15
CA LEU A 56 -12.59 10.99 13.16
C LEU A 56 -13.23 12.17 12.41
N GLN A 57 -13.40 12.03 11.09
CA GLN A 57 -14.22 12.94 10.28
C GLN A 57 -15.36 12.14 9.65
N GLU A 58 -16.60 12.61 9.81
CA GLU A 58 -17.81 11.88 9.41
C GLU A 58 -18.61 12.54 8.26
N GLU A 59 -18.19 13.71 7.77
CA GLU A 59 -19.03 14.55 6.88
C GLU A 59 -19.45 13.89 5.55
N LYS A 60 -18.56 13.14 4.89
CA LYS A 60 -18.83 12.51 3.58
C LYS A 60 -18.49 11.03 3.56
N THR A 61 -17.46 10.65 4.30
CA THR A 61 -17.00 9.27 4.48
C THR A 61 -16.36 9.19 5.85
N THR A 62 -16.79 8.25 6.69
CA THR A 62 -16.17 7.99 7.99
C THR A 62 -14.72 7.55 7.80
N VAL A 63 -13.79 8.43 8.17
CA VAL A 63 -12.34 8.21 8.06
C VAL A 63 -11.63 8.79 9.27
N TRP A 64 -10.54 8.15 9.66
CA TRP A 64 -9.64 8.62 10.70
C TRP A 64 -8.50 9.41 10.09
N TYR A 65 -8.02 10.40 10.83
CA TYR A 65 -6.83 11.17 10.50
C TYR A 65 -5.84 11.13 11.65
N ILE A 66 -4.54 11.04 11.35
CA ILE A 66 -3.51 11.65 12.18
C ILE A 66 -3.28 13.06 11.64
N ALA A 67 -3.32 14.10 12.48
CA ALA A 67 -2.88 15.43 12.10
C ALA A 67 -2.05 16.12 13.18
N PHE A 68 -0.98 16.78 12.78
CA PHE A 68 -0.15 17.62 13.65
C PHE A 68 0.61 18.66 12.85
N LYS A 69 0.97 19.77 13.49
CA LYS A 69 1.77 20.85 12.89
C LYS A 69 3.22 20.75 13.32
N LYS A 70 4.13 20.53 12.37
CA LYS A 70 5.57 20.54 12.64
C LYS A 70 6.35 20.85 11.36
N LYS A 71 6.86 22.07 11.27
CA LYS A 71 7.53 22.61 10.06
C LYS A 71 8.67 21.73 9.56
N ASP A 72 9.53 21.24 10.44
CA ASP A 72 10.70 20.45 10.04
C ASP A 72 10.31 19.08 9.48
N VAL A 73 9.32 18.43 10.09
CA VAL A 73 8.74 17.16 9.61
C VAL A 73 8.10 17.37 8.25
N TRP A 74 7.30 18.43 8.12
CA TRP A 74 6.66 18.79 6.86
C TRP A 74 7.69 19.01 5.76
N LYS A 75 8.72 19.84 6.00
CA LYS A 75 9.78 20.15 5.03
C LYS A 75 10.51 18.89 4.62
N LYS A 76 10.78 18.01 5.59
CA LYS A 76 11.49 16.77 5.34
C LYS A 76 10.67 15.81 4.48
N LEU A 77 9.40 15.59 4.82
CA LEU A 77 8.50 14.74 4.04
C LEU A 77 8.25 15.31 2.64
N SER A 78 8.10 16.64 2.54
CA SER A 78 7.96 17.34 1.26
C SER A 78 9.17 17.11 0.34
N TYR A 79 10.38 17.30 0.86
CA TYR A 79 11.62 16.97 0.12
C TYR A 79 11.70 15.49 -0.26
N LEU A 80 11.37 14.57 0.65
CA LEU A 80 11.45 13.14 0.34
C LEU A 80 10.42 12.68 -0.70
N ARG A 81 9.31 13.40 -0.91
CA ARG A 81 8.38 13.12 -2.01
C ARG A 81 8.97 13.41 -3.38
N THR A 82 10.02 14.23 -3.47
CA THR A 82 10.69 14.57 -4.74
C THR A 82 11.95 13.73 -4.97
N VAL A 83 12.31 12.83 -4.04
CA VAL A 83 13.53 12.03 -4.12
C VAL A 83 13.18 10.56 -4.23
N SER A 84 13.65 9.91 -5.30
CA SER A 84 13.45 8.48 -5.49
C SER A 84 14.20 7.66 -4.43
N PRO A 85 13.57 6.62 -3.85
CA PRO A 85 14.25 5.68 -2.97
C PRO A 85 15.42 4.98 -3.69
N ARG A 86 16.61 4.97 -3.08
CA ARG A 86 17.85 4.53 -3.76
C ARG A 86 18.21 3.08 -3.49
N THR A 87 17.98 2.60 -2.27
CA THR A 87 18.31 1.21 -1.90
C THR A 87 17.09 0.31 -2.03
N GLN A 88 17.33 -1.00 -2.21
CA GLN A 88 16.26 -1.98 -2.27
C GLN A 88 15.33 -1.93 -1.04
N GLU A 89 15.87 -1.71 0.17
CA GLU A 89 15.04 -1.61 1.37
C GLU A 89 14.18 -0.34 1.40
N GLN A 90 14.73 0.81 0.98
CA GLN A 90 13.96 2.05 0.87
C GLN A 90 12.84 1.92 -0.18
N GLN A 91 13.15 1.30 -1.33
CA GLN A 91 12.19 1.01 -2.39
C GLN A 91 11.07 0.10 -1.90
N LYS A 92 11.42 -0.99 -1.20
CA LYS A 92 10.47 -1.92 -0.60
C LYS A 92 9.53 -1.22 0.37
N LEU A 93 10.08 -0.41 1.27
CA LEU A 93 9.29 0.32 2.28
C LEU A 93 8.40 1.39 1.63
N TYR A 94 8.89 2.13 0.64
CA TYR A 94 8.09 3.07 -0.14
C TYR A 94 6.90 2.38 -0.82
N ILE A 95 7.15 1.29 -1.55
CA ILE A 95 6.09 0.55 -2.25
C ILE A 95 5.09 -0.04 -1.25
N ARG A 96 5.56 -0.57 -0.12
CA ARG A 96 4.69 -1.09 0.95
C ARG A 96 3.79 0.00 1.52
N GLY A 97 4.35 1.16 1.87
CA GLY A 97 3.57 2.30 2.38
C GLY A 97 2.55 2.80 1.36
N PHE A 98 2.95 2.88 0.09
CA PHE A 98 2.05 3.25 -1.01
C PHE A 98 0.89 2.27 -1.14
N TRP A 99 1.19 0.97 -1.12
CA TRP A 99 0.18 -0.07 -1.24
C TRP A 99 -0.72 -0.16 0.01
N ASP A 100 -0.17 0.09 1.19
CA ASP A 100 -0.94 0.12 2.44
C ASP A 100 -1.92 1.29 2.51
N ALA A 101 -1.61 2.43 1.87
CA ALA A 101 -2.56 3.51 1.62
C ALA A 101 -3.59 3.10 0.55
N ASP A 102 -3.20 3.05 -0.72
CA ASP A 102 -4.15 3.07 -1.86
C ASP A 102 -4.20 1.73 -2.64
N GLY A 103 -3.45 0.73 -2.17
CA GLY A 103 -3.42 -0.61 -2.76
C GLY A 103 -4.69 -1.43 -2.53
N GLY A 104 -4.98 -2.32 -3.47
CA GLY A 104 -6.13 -3.22 -3.42
C GLY A 104 -5.77 -4.69 -3.61
N CYS A 105 -6.53 -5.56 -2.98
CA CYS A 105 -6.57 -7.01 -3.22
C CYS A 105 -8.00 -7.49 -2.97
N PRO A 106 -8.38 -8.69 -3.45
CA PRO A 106 -9.70 -9.26 -3.18
C PRO A 106 -10.02 -9.27 -1.67
N LYS A 107 -11.26 -8.92 -1.32
CA LYS A 107 -11.69 -8.86 0.09
C LYS A 107 -11.80 -10.27 0.67
N ASN A 108 -12.31 -11.20 -0.13
CA ASN A 108 -12.49 -12.61 0.22
C ASN A 108 -11.74 -13.49 -0.79
N PRO A 109 -10.40 -13.62 -0.69
CA PRO A 109 -9.59 -14.36 -1.65
C PRO A 109 -10.03 -15.80 -1.94
N SER A 110 -10.72 -16.45 -0.99
CA SER A 110 -11.23 -17.82 -1.13
C SER A 110 -12.49 -17.91 -2.00
N GLU A 111 -13.29 -16.84 -2.06
CA GLU A 111 -14.54 -16.76 -2.82
C GLU A 111 -14.33 -16.05 -4.17
N ASP A 112 -13.36 -15.14 -4.22
CA ASP A 112 -13.07 -14.35 -5.40
C ASP A 112 -12.46 -15.20 -6.52
N ARG A 113 -13.12 -15.23 -7.69
CA ARG A 113 -12.68 -15.97 -8.89
C ARG A 113 -11.28 -15.56 -9.37
N LYS A 114 -10.79 -14.36 -9.02
CA LYS A 114 -9.51 -13.81 -9.48
C LYS A 114 -8.69 -13.26 -8.30
N ILE A 115 -7.48 -13.82 -8.12
CA ILE A 115 -6.50 -13.27 -7.20
C ILE A 115 -5.64 -12.24 -7.94
N TYR A 116 -5.51 -11.06 -7.34
CA TYR A 116 -4.70 -9.97 -7.87
C TYR A 116 -4.16 -9.08 -6.76
N ILE A 117 -3.12 -8.31 -7.09
CA ILE A 117 -2.67 -7.16 -6.31
C ILE A 117 -2.76 -5.95 -7.22
N LYS A 118 -3.46 -4.91 -6.76
CA LYS A 118 -3.79 -3.71 -7.54
C LYS A 118 -3.12 -2.49 -6.92
N PHE A 119 -2.58 -1.65 -7.79
CA PHE A 119 -2.19 -0.29 -7.47
C PHE A 119 -3.12 0.67 -8.22
N THR A 120 -3.56 1.73 -7.58
CA THR A 120 -4.47 2.72 -8.17
C THR A 120 -4.02 4.10 -7.72
N GLN A 121 -4.01 5.08 -8.62
CA GLN A 121 -3.61 6.46 -8.30
C GLN A 121 -4.02 7.43 -9.42
N LYS A 122 -4.23 8.71 -9.07
CA LYS A 122 -4.43 9.77 -10.09
C LYS A 122 -3.14 10.15 -10.82
N ASP A 123 -2.03 10.12 -10.10
CA ASP A 123 -0.71 10.36 -10.66
C ASP A 123 -0.19 9.11 -11.38
N ARG A 124 -0.22 9.14 -12.72
CA ARG A 124 0.27 8.06 -13.57
C ARG A 124 1.78 7.82 -13.39
N GLN A 125 2.56 8.89 -13.24
CA GLN A 125 4.02 8.77 -13.19
C GLN A 125 4.46 7.96 -11.97
N SER A 126 3.87 8.24 -10.80
CA SER A 126 4.13 7.45 -9.59
C SER A 126 3.83 5.96 -9.77
N LEU A 127 2.82 5.59 -10.57
CA LEU A 127 2.52 4.18 -10.85
C LEU A 127 3.55 3.55 -11.79
N GLU A 128 4.01 4.27 -12.82
CA GLU A 128 5.05 3.77 -13.72
C GLU A 128 6.37 3.57 -12.97
N GLU A 129 6.74 4.48 -12.06
CA GLU A 129 7.94 4.34 -11.21
C GLU A 129 7.87 3.12 -10.28
N ILE A 130 6.72 2.90 -9.63
CA ILE A 130 6.50 1.71 -8.79
C ILE A 130 6.55 0.44 -9.62
N LYS A 131 5.87 0.45 -10.78
CA LYS A 131 5.91 -0.66 -11.73
C LYS A 131 7.34 -0.99 -12.14
N GLU A 132 8.13 0.01 -12.51
CA GLU A 132 9.51 -0.20 -12.94
C GLU A 132 10.36 -0.79 -11.82
N THR A 133 10.20 -0.26 -10.60
CA THR A 133 10.89 -0.75 -9.40
C THR A 133 10.50 -2.19 -9.07
N LEU A 134 9.21 -2.54 -9.15
CA LEU A 134 8.73 -3.92 -8.97
C LEU A 134 9.36 -4.88 -9.98
N ASN A 135 9.43 -4.49 -11.25
CA ASN A 135 10.00 -5.30 -12.31
C ASN A 135 11.53 -5.45 -12.16
N ARG A 136 12.27 -4.35 -12.06
CA ARG A 136 13.75 -4.36 -12.04
C ARG A 136 14.32 -4.87 -10.71
N THR A 137 13.85 -4.33 -9.59
CA THR A 137 14.46 -4.61 -8.28
C THR A 137 13.93 -5.90 -7.66
N PHE A 138 12.63 -6.16 -7.79
CA PHE A 138 11.97 -7.26 -7.09
C PHE A 138 11.65 -8.46 -7.98
N GLN A 139 11.82 -8.31 -9.30
CA GLN A 139 11.49 -9.32 -10.32
C GLN A 139 10.01 -9.74 -10.24
N ILE A 140 9.14 -8.76 -9.99
CA ILE A 140 7.69 -8.92 -9.90
C ILE A 140 7.08 -8.35 -11.18
N LYS A 141 6.64 -9.24 -12.08
CA LYS A 141 5.98 -8.85 -13.34
C LYS A 141 4.62 -8.23 -13.07
N THR A 142 4.34 -7.10 -13.71
CA THR A 142 3.07 -6.37 -13.60
C THR A 142 2.38 -6.26 -14.96
N GLY A 143 1.07 -5.98 -14.94
CA GLY A 143 0.35 -5.54 -16.14
C GLY A 143 0.77 -4.14 -16.61
N VAL A 144 0.13 -3.68 -17.69
CA VAL A 144 0.26 -2.31 -18.20
C VAL A 144 -0.47 -1.32 -17.28
N VAL A 145 0.07 -0.11 -17.16
CA VAL A 145 -0.64 1.00 -16.54
C VAL A 145 -1.73 1.45 -17.50
N ARG A 146 -2.96 1.47 -17.02
CA ARG A 146 -4.14 1.83 -17.82
C ARG A 146 -5.14 2.62 -16.99
N ILE A 147 -6.04 3.31 -17.66
CA ILE A 147 -7.15 3.99 -16.99
C ILE A 147 -8.04 2.93 -16.32
N SER A 148 -8.31 3.13 -15.03
CA SER A 148 -9.28 2.35 -14.25
C SER A 148 -10.68 2.91 -14.47
N GLU A 149 -10.81 4.23 -14.34
CA GLU A 149 -12.05 4.99 -14.47
C GLU A 149 -11.72 6.45 -14.78
N ILE A 150 -12.66 7.17 -15.37
CA ILE A 150 -12.56 8.62 -15.59
C ILE A 150 -13.46 9.28 -14.55
N GLY A 151 -12.86 9.86 -13.51
CA GLY A 151 -13.58 10.56 -12.46
C GLY A 151 -13.79 12.03 -12.79
N LYS A 152 -14.55 12.74 -11.95
CA LYS A 152 -14.81 14.18 -12.08
C LYS A 152 -13.53 15.04 -12.19
N ASN A 153 -12.44 14.59 -11.58
CA ASN A 153 -11.16 15.32 -11.53
C ASN A 153 -10.08 14.65 -12.40
N GLY A 154 -10.48 13.98 -13.49
CA GLY A 154 -9.57 13.32 -14.43
C GLY A 154 -9.45 11.81 -14.23
N PRO A 155 -8.58 11.17 -15.03
CA PRO A 155 -8.42 9.72 -15.03
C PRO A 155 -7.78 9.22 -13.75
N ILE A 156 -8.29 8.10 -13.24
CA ILE A 156 -7.67 7.30 -12.20
C ILE A 156 -6.97 6.13 -12.90
N TRP A 157 -5.66 6.02 -12.71
CA TRP A 157 -4.82 5.01 -13.33
C TRP A 157 -4.66 3.79 -12.43
N ARG A 158 -4.40 2.63 -13.03
CA ARG A 158 -4.09 1.39 -12.30
C ARG A 158 -3.14 0.49 -13.07
N PHE A 159 -2.46 -0.39 -12.34
CA PHE A 159 -1.93 -1.64 -12.86
C PHE A 159 -2.17 -2.76 -11.85
N THR A 160 -2.00 -4.01 -12.29
CA THR A 160 -2.23 -5.20 -11.46
C THR A 160 -1.09 -6.20 -11.59
N ILE A 161 -0.83 -6.95 -10.52
CA ILE A 161 -0.05 -8.19 -10.51
C ILE A 161 -1.06 -9.33 -10.45
N THR A 162 -1.06 -10.18 -11.47
CA THR A 162 -2.02 -11.30 -11.61
C THR A 162 -1.34 -12.65 -11.76
N SER A 163 -0.04 -12.69 -12.09
CA SER A 163 0.70 -13.94 -12.16
C SER A 163 0.91 -14.51 -10.75
N LYS A 164 0.77 -15.84 -10.63
CA LYS A 164 1.00 -16.53 -9.36
C LYS A 164 2.37 -16.20 -8.76
N ASP A 165 3.43 -16.31 -9.56
CA ASP A 165 4.80 -15.99 -9.14
C ASP A 165 4.93 -14.54 -8.67
N GLY A 166 4.37 -13.58 -9.42
CA GLY A 166 4.40 -12.17 -9.04
C GLY A 166 3.68 -11.89 -7.73
N ILE A 167 2.50 -12.49 -7.53
CA ILE A 167 1.72 -12.36 -6.29
C ILE A 167 2.49 -12.97 -5.10
N THR A 168 3.04 -14.18 -5.25
CA THR A 168 3.84 -14.83 -4.21
C THR A 168 5.06 -13.99 -3.85
N LYS A 169 5.80 -13.49 -4.85
CA LYS A 169 6.94 -12.59 -4.62
C LYS A 169 6.52 -11.30 -3.94
N PHE A 170 5.38 -10.72 -4.31
CA PHE A 170 4.87 -9.54 -3.64
C PHE A 170 4.58 -9.81 -2.17
N CYS A 171 3.85 -10.89 -1.84
CA CYS A 171 3.54 -11.26 -0.45
C CYS A 171 4.81 -11.39 0.40
N ARG A 172 5.84 -12.04 -0.15
CA ARG A 172 7.10 -12.34 0.57
C ARG A 172 8.06 -11.16 0.64
N LYS A 173 8.28 -10.46 -0.48
CA LYS A 173 9.28 -9.40 -0.58
C LYS A 173 8.73 -8.04 -0.16
N ILE A 174 7.51 -7.71 -0.61
CA ILE A 174 6.88 -6.42 -0.34
C ILE A 174 5.97 -6.52 0.87
N GLY A 175 4.98 -7.41 0.90
CA GLY A 175 4.08 -7.59 2.05
C GLY A 175 3.29 -6.31 2.41
N SER A 176 2.86 -6.23 3.67
CA SER A 176 2.02 -5.14 4.18
C SER A 176 2.20 -4.96 5.67
N PHE A 177 2.12 -3.73 6.14
CA PHE A 177 2.01 -3.39 7.56
C PHE A 177 0.59 -2.97 7.95
N HIS A 178 -0.28 -2.67 6.99
CA HIS A 178 -1.70 -2.45 7.27
C HIS A 178 -2.36 -3.75 7.77
N PRO A 179 -2.99 -3.77 8.97
CA PRO A 179 -3.47 -5.00 9.60
C PRO A 179 -4.39 -5.85 8.70
N GLU A 180 -5.43 -5.23 8.13
CA GLU A 180 -6.36 -5.95 7.26
C GLU A 180 -5.73 -6.45 5.95
N LYS A 181 -4.86 -5.64 5.34
CA LYS A 181 -4.24 -6.00 4.06
C LYS A 181 -3.19 -7.08 4.26
N LYS A 182 -2.44 -7.03 5.37
CA LYS A 182 -1.55 -8.11 5.82
C LYS A 182 -2.32 -9.43 5.95
N ASN A 183 -3.44 -9.44 6.66
CA ASN A 183 -4.29 -10.63 6.81
C ASN A 183 -4.78 -11.17 5.45
N ARG A 184 -5.17 -10.27 4.54
CA ARG A 184 -5.59 -10.65 3.18
C ARG A 184 -4.44 -11.25 2.36
N LEU A 185 -3.24 -10.69 2.43
CA LEU A 185 -2.06 -11.24 1.75
C LEU A 185 -1.69 -12.62 2.30
N THR A 186 -1.77 -12.85 3.62
CA THR A 186 -1.53 -14.17 4.22
C THR A 186 -2.52 -15.21 3.69
N LYS A 187 -3.81 -14.88 3.60
CA LYS A 187 -4.82 -15.77 3.01
C LYS A 187 -4.53 -16.07 1.53
N ILE A 188 -4.16 -15.04 0.76
CA ILE A 188 -3.79 -15.20 -0.65
C ILE A 188 -2.59 -16.14 -0.80
N GLU A 189 -1.53 -15.95 -0.02
CA GLU A 189 -0.35 -16.80 -0.08
C GLU A 189 -0.68 -18.26 0.26
N GLY A 190 -1.46 -18.49 1.32
CA GLY A 190 -1.93 -19.81 1.70
C GLY A 190 -2.71 -20.53 0.58
N LEU A 191 -3.63 -19.82 -0.08
CA LEU A 191 -4.40 -20.36 -1.21
C LEU A 191 -3.51 -20.71 -2.41
N LEU A 192 -2.53 -19.88 -2.72
CA LEU A 192 -1.60 -20.13 -3.84
C LEU A 192 -0.68 -21.33 -3.58
N LEU A 193 -0.30 -21.56 -2.32
CA LEU A 193 0.46 -22.73 -1.89
C LEU A 193 -0.40 -24.00 -1.92
N ALA A 194 -1.64 -23.95 -1.42
CA ALA A 194 -2.56 -25.10 -1.48
C ALA A 194 -2.81 -25.56 -2.92
N ARG A 195 -3.13 -24.62 -3.82
CA ARG A 195 -3.30 -24.89 -5.27
C ARG A 195 -2.05 -25.45 -5.93
N GLN A 196 -0.86 -25.19 -5.39
CA GLN A 196 0.38 -25.79 -5.88
C GLN A 196 0.48 -27.27 -5.53
N ARG A 197 0.14 -27.59 -4.27
CA ARG A 197 0.20 -28.95 -3.74
C ARG A 197 -0.82 -29.85 -4.44
N GLU A 198 -2.05 -29.37 -4.62
CA GLU A 198 -3.11 -30.11 -5.34
C GLU A 198 -2.68 -30.46 -6.78
N ARG A 199 -2.12 -29.48 -7.50
CA ARG A 199 -1.61 -29.71 -8.87
C ARG A 199 -0.43 -30.69 -8.89
N ALA A 200 0.48 -30.59 -7.94
CA ALA A 200 1.61 -31.51 -7.84
C ALA A 200 1.17 -32.95 -7.47
N ALA A 201 0.07 -33.09 -6.75
CA ALA A 201 -0.52 -34.37 -6.38
C ALA A 201 -1.43 -34.98 -7.46
N GLY A 202 -1.63 -34.31 -8.60
CA GLY A 202 -2.54 -34.76 -9.67
C GLY A 202 -4.03 -34.66 -9.32
N SER A 203 -4.39 -34.03 -8.20
CA SER A 203 -5.79 -33.86 -7.79
C SER A 203 -6.48 -32.78 -8.64
N PRO A 204 -7.71 -33.01 -9.13
CA PRO A 204 -8.49 -31.95 -9.77
C PRO A 204 -8.77 -30.81 -8.78
N PRO A 205 -8.77 -29.54 -9.22
CA PRO A 205 -8.97 -28.40 -8.32
C PRO A 205 -10.37 -28.48 -7.67
N LEU A 206 -10.41 -28.43 -6.33
CA LEU A 206 -11.64 -28.54 -5.52
C LEU A 206 -12.62 -27.36 -5.67
N PHE A 207 -12.29 -26.35 -6.47
CA PHE A 207 -13.14 -25.19 -6.69
C PHE A 207 -13.82 -25.28 -8.05
N THR A 208 -15.04 -25.82 -8.04
CA THR A 208 -15.99 -25.69 -9.16
C THR A 208 -16.36 -24.22 -9.31
N ASN A 209 -16.21 -23.68 -10.52
CA ASN A 209 -16.85 -22.42 -10.88
C ASN A 209 -18.37 -22.58 -10.67
N LYS A 210 -18.93 -22.03 -9.60
CA LYS A 210 -20.38 -21.77 -9.58
C LYS A 210 -20.64 -20.77 -10.69
N HIS A 211 -21.29 -21.23 -11.76
CA HIS A 211 -21.61 -20.45 -12.96
C HIS A 211 -22.39 -19.19 -12.59
#